data_AF-A0A8S4GDJ4-F1
#
_entry.id   AF-A0A8S4GDJ4-F1
#
_cell.length_a   1.000
_cell.length_b   1.000
_cell.length_c   1.000
_cell.angle_alpha   90.00
_cell.angle_beta   90.00
_cell.angle_gamma   90.00
#
_symmetry.space_group_name_H-M   'P 1'
#
loop_
_entity.id
_entity.type
_entity.pdbx_description
1 polymer ?
#
loop_
_entity_poly.entity_id
_entity_poly.type
_entity_poly.pdbx_seq_one_letter_code
_entity_poly.pdbx_strand_id
1 'polypeptide(L)'
;MAQAYLTRDLLMKNFPELAEEGALEIKIIKTTGDKVLSQALSDIGGKGLFTKEIDEALLDGRVDIAVHSMKDVPTYLPAGTILPCNLPREDTRDVFISPKYKSLAELPEGATVGSASLRRQAQIKAKRPDLNVVNFRGNVQSRIRKLSEGECEATLLALAGLKRLSMEEHITAILDYEEMLPAVSQGAIGIACREGDDKSAELLAALNHEDTRVAVLCEREFLRALDGSCRTPIAGYARREGDELVFDGLVADPEGKTTLRSEGRCAFNPEDAVALGRKCGEDIKAKAPEGFFDWLEPVTEAPVSPKAVAN
;
A
#
# COMPACT_ATOMS: atom_id res chain seq x y z
N MET A 1 -1.28 13.55 6.99
CA MET A 1 -0.85 14.97 6.90
C MET A 1 0.37 15.17 6.00
N ALA A 2 1.54 14.59 6.27
CA ALA A 2 2.75 14.81 5.45
C ALA A 2 2.53 14.66 3.92
N GLN A 3 1.75 13.67 3.50
CA GLN A 3 1.42 13.44 2.08
C GLN A 3 0.55 14.55 1.46
N ALA A 4 -0.38 15.10 2.23
CA ALA A 4 -1.23 16.22 1.80
C ALA A 4 -0.40 17.50 1.66
N TYR A 5 0.52 17.76 2.59
CA TYR A 5 1.46 18.88 2.49
C TYR A 5 2.40 18.74 1.28
N LEU A 6 2.97 17.55 1.06
CA LEU A 6 3.77 17.29 -0.14
C LEU A 6 2.98 17.57 -1.42
N THR A 7 1.73 17.13 -1.49
CA THR A 7 0.85 17.39 -2.65
C THR A 7 0.59 18.88 -2.83
N ARG A 8 0.25 19.59 -1.74
CA ARG A 8 0.05 21.05 -1.75
C ARG A 8 1.29 21.78 -2.25
N ASP A 9 2.45 21.44 -1.72
CA ASP A 9 3.70 22.13 -2.05
C ASP A 9 4.08 21.89 -3.52
N LEU A 10 3.80 20.69 -4.06
CA LEU A 10 3.95 20.38 -5.49
C LEU A 10 2.95 21.16 -6.36
N LEU A 11 1.70 21.31 -5.92
CA LEU A 11 0.71 22.13 -6.62
C LEU A 11 1.16 23.59 -6.68
N MET A 12 1.55 24.19 -5.54
CA MET A 12 2.06 25.58 -5.47
C MET A 12 3.31 25.79 -6.34
N LYS A 13 4.17 24.76 -6.44
CA LYS A 13 5.38 24.81 -7.26
C LYS A 13 5.07 24.80 -8.76
N ASN A 14 4.08 24.04 -9.20
CA ASN A 14 3.72 23.93 -10.63
C ASN A 14 2.74 25.01 -11.07
N PHE A 15 1.92 25.54 -10.14
CA PHE A 15 0.88 26.53 -10.38
C PHE A 15 1.01 27.66 -9.35
N PRO A 16 1.82 28.70 -9.63
CA PRO A 16 2.10 29.78 -8.69
C PRO A 16 0.85 30.51 -8.19
N GLU A 17 -0.23 30.56 -8.97
CA GLU A 17 -1.53 31.11 -8.55
C GLU A 17 -2.17 30.34 -7.38
N LEU A 18 -1.80 29.06 -7.18
CA LEU A 18 -2.22 28.27 -6.03
C LEU A 18 -1.39 28.56 -4.77
N ALA A 19 -0.36 29.41 -4.88
CA ALA A 19 0.43 29.86 -3.72
C ALA A 19 -0.22 31.01 -2.94
N GLU A 20 -1.23 31.67 -3.52
CA GLU A 20 -1.99 32.72 -2.87
C GLU A 20 -2.72 32.20 -1.62
N GLU A 21 -2.81 33.04 -0.59
CA GLU A 21 -3.44 32.66 0.68
C GLU A 21 -4.91 32.28 0.45
N GLY A 22 -5.29 31.08 0.89
CA GLY A 22 -6.64 30.54 0.72
C GLY A 22 -6.91 29.84 -0.62
N ALA A 23 -5.97 29.81 -1.57
CA ALA A 23 -6.15 29.10 -2.84
C ALA A 23 -6.21 27.57 -2.67
N LEU A 24 -5.52 27.03 -1.65
CA LEU A 24 -5.54 25.62 -1.27
C LEU A 24 -5.96 25.46 0.19
N GLU A 25 -6.93 24.58 0.44
CA GLU A 25 -7.36 24.21 1.78
C GLU A 25 -7.15 22.72 2.04
N ILE A 26 -6.55 22.37 3.19
CA ILE A 26 -6.42 20.98 3.62
C ILE A 26 -7.59 20.63 4.56
N LYS A 27 -8.53 19.82 4.07
CA LYS A 27 -9.61 19.25 4.88
C LYS A 27 -9.17 17.93 5.52
N ILE A 28 -9.13 17.89 6.86
CA ILE A 28 -8.85 16.66 7.60
C ILE A 28 -10.16 15.89 7.81
N ILE A 29 -10.23 14.66 7.29
CA ILE A 29 -11.39 13.77 7.41
C ILE A 29 -10.97 12.59 8.29
N LYS A 30 -11.71 12.35 9.38
CA LYS A 30 -11.49 11.18 10.25
C LYS A 30 -12.19 9.96 9.68
N THR A 31 -11.44 8.90 9.45
CA THR A 31 -11.95 7.66 8.87
C THR A 31 -12.36 6.65 9.93
N THR A 32 -13.13 5.62 9.56
CA THR A 32 -13.47 4.52 10.47
C THR A 32 -12.21 3.77 10.94
N GLY A 33 -11.21 3.62 10.07
CA GLY A 33 -9.91 3.02 10.42
C GLY A 33 -9.16 3.78 11.52
N ASP A 34 -9.35 5.10 11.63
CA ASP A 34 -8.77 5.90 12.72
C ASP A 34 -9.50 5.72 14.05
N LYS A 35 -10.80 5.39 14.02
CA LYS A 35 -11.65 5.23 15.20
C LYS A 35 -11.50 3.85 15.84
N VAL A 36 -11.30 2.80 15.04
CA VAL A 36 -11.29 1.41 15.50
C VAL A 36 -9.87 0.87 15.66
N LEU A 37 -9.24 1.16 16.80
CA LEU A 37 -7.87 0.75 17.11
C LEU A 37 -7.77 -0.57 17.91
N SER A 38 -8.87 -1.06 18.49
CA SER A 38 -8.89 -2.18 19.46
C SER A 38 -9.02 -3.59 18.87
N GLN A 39 -9.25 -3.75 17.57
CA GLN A 39 -9.46 -5.05 16.89
C GLN A 39 -8.41 -5.28 15.79
N ALA A 40 -8.26 -6.50 15.22
CA ALA A 40 -7.35 -6.72 14.08
C ALA A 40 -7.97 -6.21 12.75
N LEU A 41 -7.14 -5.98 11.71
CA LEU A 41 -7.66 -5.39 10.45
C LEU A 41 -8.52 -6.39 9.70
N SER A 42 -8.15 -7.66 9.76
CA SER A 42 -8.95 -8.81 9.30
C SER A 42 -10.37 -8.78 9.87
N ASP A 43 -10.49 -8.50 11.18
CA ASP A 43 -11.73 -8.68 11.93
C ASP A 43 -12.74 -7.54 11.73
N ILE A 44 -12.28 -6.42 11.19
CA ILE A 44 -13.14 -5.27 10.86
C ILE A 44 -13.66 -5.51 9.44
N GLY A 45 -14.91 -5.95 9.32
CA GLY A 45 -15.59 -6.12 8.03
C GLY A 45 -15.69 -4.81 7.23
N GLY A 46 -15.79 -4.94 5.90
CA GLY A 46 -15.89 -3.81 4.95
C GLY A 46 -14.55 -3.45 4.27
N LYS A 47 -14.61 -3.12 2.96
CA LYS A 47 -13.46 -2.60 2.20
C LYS A 47 -13.35 -1.08 2.37
N GLY A 48 -12.13 -0.54 2.33
CA GLY A 48 -11.91 0.92 2.32
C GLY A 48 -11.98 1.61 3.69
N LEU A 49 -11.57 0.94 4.78
CA LEU A 49 -11.61 1.51 6.15
C LEU A 49 -10.91 2.88 6.30
N PHE A 50 -9.93 3.17 5.44
CA PHE A 50 -9.16 4.41 5.44
C PHE A 50 -9.50 5.34 4.26
N THR A 51 -10.44 4.96 3.38
CA THR A 51 -10.77 5.75 2.19
C THR A 51 -12.23 6.15 2.13
N LYS A 52 -13.15 5.35 2.67
CA LYS A 52 -14.60 5.55 2.52
C LYS A 52 -15.09 6.96 2.80
N GLU A 53 -14.77 7.54 3.96
CA GLU A 53 -15.24 8.88 4.30
C GLU A 53 -14.61 9.99 3.44
N ILE A 54 -13.43 9.72 2.88
CA ILE A 54 -12.74 10.62 1.94
C ILE A 54 -13.40 10.52 0.56
N ASP A 55 -13.72 9.31 0.12
CA ASP A 55 -14.43 9.02 -1.11
C ASP A 55 -15.81 9.68 -1.13
N GLU A 56 -16.57 9.57 -0.03
CA GLU A 56 -17.84 10.27 0.16
C GLU A 56 -17.67 11.79 0.10
N ALA A 57 -16.60 12.33 0.69
CA ALA A 57 -16.33 13.77 0.63
C ALA A 57 -16.02 14.25 -0.79
N LEU A 58 -15.34 13.43 -1.57
CA LEU A 58 -15.04 13.72 -2.96
C LEU A 58 -16.30 13.70 -3.81
N LEU A 59 -17.14 12.67 -3.65
CA LEU A 59 -18.40 12.49 -4.39
C LEU A 59 -19.43 13.58 -4.07
N ASP A 60 -19.54 13.99 -2.80
CA ASP A 60 -20.49 15.02 -2.36
C ASP A 60 -19.98 16.46 -2.60
N GLY A 61 -18.78 16.63 -3.17
CA GLY A 61 -18.22 17.96 -3.47
C GLY A 61 -17.66 18.72 -2.25
N ARG A 62 -17.40 18.03 -1.12
CA ARG A 62 -16.78 18.64 0.07
C ARG A 62 -15.27 18.85 -0.08
N VAL A 63 -14.64 18.11 -0.98
CA VAL A 63 -13.23 18.26 -1.39
C VAL A 63 -13.12 18.04 -2.90
N ASP A 64 -12.09 18.61 -3.53
CA ASP A 64 -11.85 18.48 -4.98
C ASP A 64 -10.90 17.33 -5.33
N ILE A 65 -9.92 17.10 -4.46
CA ILE A 65 -8.95 16.03 -4.59
C ILE A 65 -8.78 15.28 -3.26
N ALA A 66 -8.44 13.99 -3.35
CA ALA A 66 -8.22 13.11 -2.22
C ALA A 66 -6.82 12.48 -2.29
N VAL A 67 -6.01 12.66 -1.25
CA VAL A 67 -4.62 12.21 -1.19
C VAL A 67 -4.51 10.95 -0.35
N HIS A 68 -3.97 9.87 -0.93
CA HIS A 68 -3.89 8.56 -0.30
C HIS A 68 -2.47 7.98 -0.33
N SER A 69 -2.15 7.16 0.66
CA SER A 69 -1.14 6.11 0.50
C SER A 69 -1.71 5.01 -0.39
N MET A 70 -1.09 4.71 -1.53
CA MET A 70 -1.71 3.81 -2.52
C MET A 70 -1.97 2.40 -2.01
N LYS A 71 -1.14 1.90 -1.08
CA LYS A 71 -1.34 0.58 -0.46
C LYS A 71 -2.65 0.46 0.34
N ASP A 72 -3.25 1.59 0.73
CA ASP A 72 -4.48 1.66 1.51
C ASP A 72 -5.72 1.88 0.61
N VAL A 73 -5.51 2.17 -0.68
CA VAL A 73 -6.58 2.36 -1.68
C VAL A 73 -7.10 1.00 -2.15
N PRO A 74 -8.41 0.70 -2.01
CA PRO A 74 -8.98 -0.53 -2.53
C PRO A 74 -8.70 -0.75 -4.02
N THR A 75 -8.72 -2.00 -4.47
CA THR A 75 -8.53 -2.34 -5.89
C THR A 75 -9.63 -1.78 -6.79
N TYR A 76 -10.84 -1.64 -6.25
CA TYR A 76 -11.98 -0.99 -6.89
C TYR A 76 -12.14 0.43 -6.36
N LEU A 77 -12.26 1.39 -7.27
CA LEU A 77 -12.59 2.77 -6.92
C LEU A 77 -14.12 2.93 -6.85
N PRO A 78 -14.63 3.82 -5.98
CA PRO A 78 -16.03 4.22 -5.99
C PRO A 78 -16.47 4.74 -7.36
N ALA A 79 -17.69 4.42 -7.78
CA ALA A 79 -18.23 4.95 -9.03
C ALA A 79 -18.30 6.49 -8.97
N GLY A 80 -17.87 7.17 -10.05
CA GLY A 80 -17.79 8.62 -10.10
C GLY A 80 -16.47 9.21 -9.59
N THR A 81 -15.48 8.37 -9.22
CA THR A 81 -14.12 8.82 -8.91
C THR A 81 -13.10 8.19 -9.86
N ILE A 82 -11.98 8.89 -10.04
CA ILE A 82 -10.81 8.43 -10.80
C ILE A 82 -9.55 8.68 -9.97
N LEU A 83 -8.48 7.91 -10.24
CA LEU A 83 -7.16 8.07 -9.61
C LEU A 83 -6.10 8.31 -10.68
N PRO A 84 -6.07 9.52 -11.28
CA PRO A 84 -5.23 9.78 -12.45
C PRO A 84 -3.75 10.03 -12.10
N CYS A 85 -3.44 10.27 -10.83
CA CYS A 85 -2.12 10.77 -10.45
C CYS A 85 -1.45 9.91 -9.38
N ASN A 86 -0.22 9.48 -9.67
CA ASN A 86 0.71 9.01 -8.67
C ASN A 86 1.96 9.90 -8.63
N LEU A 87 2.34 10.37 -7.44
CA LEU A 87 3.59 11.13 -7.28
C LEU A 87 4.82 10.22 -7.49
N PRO A 88 6.03 10.80 -7.68
CA PRO A 88 7.26 10.02 -7.70
C PRO A 88 7.35 9.07 -6.49
N ARG A 89 7.59 7.78 -6.78
CA ARG A 89 7.52 6.71 -5.78
C ARG A 89 8.72 6.82 -4.85
N GLU A 90 8.44 6.80 -3.55
CA GLU A 90 9.49 6.69 -2.54
C GLU A 90 9.94 5.24 -2.37
N ASP A 91 11.07 5.02 -1.69
CA ASP A 91 11.61 3.69 -1.42
C ASP A 91 10.55 2.73 -0.87
N THR A 92 10.37 1.62 -1.59
CA THR A 92 9.29 0.67 -1.33
C THR A 92 9.65 -0.33 -0.24
N ARG A 93 10.91 -0.39 0.20
CA ARG A 93 11.38 -1.39 1.18
C ARG A 93 10.77 -1.22 2.56
N ASP A 94 10.69 -2.33 3.26
CA ASP A 94 10.42 -2.34 4.69
C ASP A 94 11.71 -2.12 5.49
N VAL A 95 11.57 -1.55 6.67
CA VAL A 95 12.67 -1.42 7.63
C VAL A 95 12.39 -2.25 8.87
N PHE A 96 13.45 -2.87 9.36
CA PHE A 96 13.52 -3.48 10.68
C PHE A 96 13.87 -2.41 11.71
N ILE A 97 13.12 -2.41 12.81
CA ILE A 97 13.31 -1.48 13.93
C ILE A 97 13.36 -2.30 15.21
N SER A 98 14.48 -2.23 15.92
CA SER A 98 14.65 -2.83 17.24
C SER A 98 15.59 -1.98 18.09
N PRO A 99 15.30 -1.80 19.40
CA PRO A 99 16.22 -1.15 20.32
C PRO A 99 17.42 -2.04 20.72
N LYS A 100 17.36 -3.36 20.47
CA LYS A 100 18.35 -4.33 20.98
C LYS A 100 19.11 -5.10 19.89
N TYR A 101 18.44 -5.46 18.79
CA TYR A 101 18.98 -6.36 17.77
C TYR A 101 19.23 -5.59 16.47
N LYS A 102 20.17 -6.01 15.61
CA LYS A 102 20.49 -5.27 14.38
C LYS A 102 19.74 -5.77 13.14
N SER A 103 19.19 -6.97 13.19
CA SER A 103 18.47 -7.57 12.06
C SER A 103 17.41 -8.56 12.53
N LEU A 104 16.51 -8.96 11.62
CA LEU A 104 15.55 -10.02 11.87
C LEU A 104 16.24 -11.36 12.19
N ALA A 105 17.41 -11.62 11.60
CA ALA A 105 18.18 -12.83 11.81
C ALA A 105 18.78 -12.92 13.23
N GLU A 106 19.10 -11.77 13.85
CA GLU A 106 19.69 -11.71 15.19
C GLU A 106 18.68 -11.88 16.34
N LEU A 107 17.38 -11.87 16.04
CA LEU A 107 16.36 -12.10 17.07
C LEU A 107 16.51 -13.50 17.68
N PRO A 108 16.47 -13.64 19.02
CA PRO A 108 16.52 -14.94 19.68
C PRO A 108 15.27 -15.75 19.37
N GLU A 109 15.38 -17.06 19.56
CA GLU A 109 14.26 -17.98 19.43
C GLU A 109 13.07 -17.55 20.30
N GLY A 110 11.86 -17.56 19.74
CA GLY A 110 10.65 -17.13 20.45
C GLY A 110 10.51 -15.61 20.65
N ALA A 111 11.42 -14.79 20.10
CA ALA A 111 11.29 -13.33 20.20
C ALA A 111 9.99 -12.83 19.57
N THR A 112 9.44 -11.75 20.15
CA THR A 112 8.16 -11.19 19.72
C THR A 112 8.37 -10.05 18.71
N VAL A 113 7.78 -10.18 17.52
CA VAL A 113 7.80 -9.15 16.46
C VAL A 113 6.41 -8.57 16.26
N GLY A 114 6.27 -7.25 16.39
CA GLY A 114 5.01 -6.54 16.20
C GLY A 114 4.75 -6.19 14.73
N SER A 115 3.64 -6.66 14.15
CA SER A 115 3.14 -6.19 12.85
C SER A 115 1.64 -6.44 12.71
N ALA A 116 0.88 -5.45 12.25
CA ALA A 116 -0.53 -5.61 11.87
C ALA A 116 -0.74 -6.06 10.40
N SER A 117 0.33 -6.21 9.62
CA SER A 117 0.24 -6.57 8.19
C SER A 117 0.41 -8.07 8.02
N LEU A 118 -0.64 -8.77 7.57
CA LEU A 118 -0.59 -10.21 7.30
C LEU A 118 0.50 -10.58 6.29
N ARG A 119 0.75 -9.72 5.29
CA ARG A 119 1.89 -9.85 4.38
C ARG A 119 3.23 -9.97 5.12
N ARG A 120 3.50 -9.04 6.04
CA ARG A 120 4.74 -9.05 6.83
C ARG A 120 4.78 -10.25 7.76
N GLN A 121 3.66 -10.55 8.43
CA GLN A 121 3.59 -11.67 9.37
C GLN A 121 3.92 -12.99 8.66
N ALA A 122 3.29 -13.25 7.52
CA ALA A 122 3.52 -14.47 6.75
C ALA A 122 4.96 -14.57 6.24
N GLN A 123 5.54 -13.48 5.72
CA GLN A 123 6.95 -13.49 5.26
C GLN A 123 7.97 -13.65 6.42
N ILE A 124 7.69 -13.08 7.59
CA ILE A 124 8.50 -13.33 8.81
C ILE A 124 8.41 -14.81 9.18
N LYS A 125 7.18 -15.35 9.34
CA LYS A 125 6.96 -16.75 9.74
C LYS A 125 7.56 -17.75 8.74
N ALA A 126 7.54 -17.44 7.44
CA ALA A 126 8.15 -18.28 6.42
C ALA A 126 9.68 -18.40 6.57
N LYS A 127 10.35 -17.34 7.03
CA LYS A 127 11.82 -17.32 7.21
C LYS A 127 12.25 -17.71 8.63
N ARG A 128 11.43 -17.37 9.61
CA ARG A 128 11.68 -17.51 11.05
C ARG A 128 10.41 -18.01 11.76
N PRO A 129 10.03 -19.28 11.55
CA PRO A 129 8.82 -19.87 12.12
C PRO A 129 8.84 -19.96 13.65
N ASP A 130 10.02 -19.79 14.25
CA ASP A 130 10.25 -19.74 15.69
C ASP A 130 9.84 -18.41 16.35
N LEU A 131 9.66 -17.34 15.57
CA LEU A 131 9.31 -16.01 16.11
C LEU A 131 7.82 -15.90 16.40
N ASN A 132 7.50 -15.25 17.52
CA ASN A 132 6.13 -14.91 17.87
C ASN A 132 5.72 -13.60 17.18
N VAL A 133 4.84 -13.66 16.18
CA VAL A 133 4.39 -12.45 15.47
C VAL A 133 3.03 -12.00 15.98
N VAL A 134 2.98 -10.80 16.54
CA VAL A 134 1.77 -10.26 17.21
C VAL A 134 1.20 -9.05 16.47
N ASN A 135 -0.11 -8.89 16.57
CA ASN A 135 -0.79 -7.72 16.01
C ASN A 135 -0.29 -6.44 16.69
N PHE A 136 0.18 -5.47 15.89
CA PHE A 136 0.80 -4.25 16.40
C PHE A 136 0.31 -3.03 15.64
N ARG A 137 -0.65 -2.34 16.26
CA ARG A 137 -1.42 -1.23 15.67
C ARG A 137 -1.11 0.11 16.33
N GLY A 138 -1.49 1.16 15.60
CA GLY A 138 -1.23 2.56 15.89
C GLY A 138 -0.61 3.27 14.68
N ASN A 139 -0.55 4.60 14.73
CA ASN A 139 0.27 5.38 13.81
C ASN A 139 1.77 5.11 14.06
N VAL A 140 2.65 5.64 13.20
CA VAL A 140 4.10 5.41 13.25
C VAL A 140 4.67 5.76 14.63
N GLN A 141 4.36 6.95 15.14
CA GLN A 141 4.86 7.42 16.44
C GLN A 141 4.41 6.52 17.59
N SER A 142 3.14 6.10 17.59
CA SER A 142 2.59 5.22 18.63
C SER A 142 3.29 3.85 18.61
N ARG A 143 3.56 3.30 17.43
CA ARG A 143 4.29 2.02 17.29
C ARG A 143 5.72 2.12 17.79
N ILE A 144 6.42 3.22 17.48
CA ILE A 144 7.79 3.46 17.98
C ILE A 144 7.79 3.58 19.50
N ARG A 145 6.81 4.30 20.08
CA ARG A 145 6.65 4.39 21.54
C ARG A 145 6.42 3.01 22.17
N LYS A 146 5.45 2.25 21.68
CA LYS A 146 5.15 0.89 22.19
C LYS A 146 6.36 -0.05 22.11
N LEU A 147 7.15 0.07 21.04
CA LEU A 147 8.41 -0.67 20.91
C LEU A 147 9.41 -0.25 22.00
N SER A 148 9.57 1.05 22.24
CA SER A 148 10.46 1.55 23.31
C SER A 148 9.99 1.15 24.73
N GLU A 149 8.68 0.94 24.91
CA GLU A 149 8.06 0.47 26.15
C GLU A 149 8.15 -1.06 26.32
N GLY A 150 8.73 -1.77 25.34
CA GLY A 150 8.98 -3.21 25.42
C GLY A 150 7.78 -4.10 25.09
N GLU A 151 6.74 -3.59 24.41
CA GLU A 151 5.61 -4.42 23.97
C GLU A 151 6.01 -5.52 22.96
N CYS A 152 7.13 -5.33 22.25
CA CYS A 152 7.76 -6.33 21.38
C CYS A 152 9.27 -6.06 21.28
N GLU A 153 10.04 -7.03 20.77
CA GLU A 153 11.49 -6.90 20.59
C GLU A 153 11.85 -6.17 19.28
N ALA A 154 10.95 -6.23 18.29
CA ALA A 154 11.11 -5.55 17.02
C ALA A 154 9.76 -5.27 16.34
N THR A 155 9.75 -4.30 15.43
CA THR A 155 8.62 -4.06 14.51
C THR A 155 9.14 -3.77 13.11
N LEU A 156 8.25 -3.85 12.13
CA LEU A 156 8.53 -3.46 10.74
C LEU A 156 7.68 -2.27 10.33
N LEU A 157 8.30 -1.27 9.69
CA LEU A 157 7.63 -0.12 9.08
C LEU A 157 8.04 0.05 7.61
N ALA A 158 7.28 0.84 6.85
CA ALA A 158 7.68 1.16 5.48
C ALA A 158 8.68 2.32 5.52
N LEU A 159 9.80 2.20 4.79
CA LEU A 159 10.84 3.23 4.74
C LEU A 159 10.28 4.59 4.32
N ALA A 160 9.44 4.61 3.27
CA ALA A 160 8.76 5.81 2.81
C ALA A 160 7.95 6.54 3.90
N GLY A 161 7.39 5.81 4.86
CA GLY A 161 6.65 6.40 5.98
C GLY A 161 7.56 7.17 6.93
N LEU A 162 8.74 6.64 7.23
CA LEU A 162 9.72 7.28 8.11
C LEU A 162 10.35 8.51 7.45
N LYS A 163 10.78 8.40 6.18
CA LYS A 163 11.35 9.53 5.43
C LYS A 163 10.41 10.73 5.36
N ARG A 164 9.12 10.49 5.09
CA ARG A 164 8.10 11.56 5.03
C ARG A 164 7.82 12.22 6.38
N LEU A 165 8.15 11.54 7.47
CA LEU A 165 7.98 12.04 8.83
C LEU A 165 9.28 12.56 9.43
N SER A 166 10.40 12.50 8.69
CA SER A 166 11.74 12.78 9.19
C SER A 166 12.08 11.98 10.45
N MET A 167 11.85 10.66 10.38
CA MET A 167 12.01 9.68 11.47
C MET A 167 13.00 8.57 11.12
N GLU A 168 13.93 8.81 10.19
CA GLU A 168 14.94 7.85 9.74
C GLU A 168 15.89 7.40 10.84
N GLU A 169 16.06 8.18 11.91
CA GLU A 169 16.88 7.85 13.07
C GLU A 169 16.44 6.56 13.79
N HIS A 170 15.19 6.14 13.58
CA HIS A 170 14.66 4.89 14.13
C HIS A 170 14.97 3.66 13.28
N ILE A 171 15.55 3.81 12.09
CA ILE A 171 15.85 2.67 11.21
C ILE A 171 17.03 1.89 11.79
N THR A 172 16.80 0.61 12.09
CA THR A 172 17.89 -0.30 12.48
C THR A 172 18.52 -0.96 11.26
N ALA A 173 17.68 -1.48 10.35
CA ALA A 173 18.13 -2.03 9.07
C ALA A 173 17.05 -1.86 8.00
N ILE A 174 17.47 -1.71 6.75
CA ILE A 174 16.58 -1.73 5.58
C ILE A 174 16.59 -3.16 5.02
N LEU A 175 15.42 -3.77 4.91
CA LEU A 175 15.28 -5.13 4.39
C LEU A 175 15.32 -5.11 2.86
N ASP A 176 16.07 -6.03 2.26
CA ASP A 176 16.05 -6.21 0.81
C ASP A 176 14.74 -6.88 0.34
N TYR A 177 14.55 -6.99 -0.98
CA TYR A 177 13.32 -7.52 -1.56
C TYR A 177 13.20 -9.04 -1.40
N GLU A 178 14.33 -9.73 -1.20
CA GLU A 178 14.43 -11.15 -0.90
C GLU A 178 14.00 -11.44 0.55
N GLU A 179 14.34 -10.54 1.49
CA GLU A 179 13.94 -10.54 2.90
C GLU A 179 12.47 -10.18 3.08
N MET A 180 11.98 -9.15 2.38
CA MET A 180 10.62 -8.65 2.57
C MET A 180 10.07 -7.97 1.31
N LEU A 181 9.36 -8.73 0.49
CA LEU A 181 8.69 -8.18 -0.69
C LEU A 181 7.58 -7.21 -0.24
N PRO A 182 7.51 -5.98 -0.80
CA PRO A 182 6.68 -4.92 -0.26
C PRO A 182 5.19 -5.16 -0.52
N ALA A 183 4.34 -4.41 0.20
CA ALA A 183 2.93 -4.37 -0.14
C ALA A 183 2.74 -3.75 -1.53
N VAL A 184 1.71 -4.22 -2.24
CA VAL A 184 1.25 -3.60 -3.49
C VAL A 184 1.11 -2.10 -3.29
N SER A 185 1.74 -1.35 -4.19
CA SER A 185 1.76 0.12 -4.23
C SER A 185 2.39 0.81 -3.01
N GLN A 186 3.19 0.08 -2.20
CA GLN A 186 3.97 0.68 -1.12
C GLN A 186 4.92 1.75 -1.67
N GLY A 187 5.08 2.86 -0.93
CA GLY A 187 5.91 3.99 -1.33
C GLY A 187 5.19 4.99 -2.26
N ALA A 188 4.12 4.62 -2.95
CA ALA A 188 3.38 5.54 -3.82
C ALA A 188 2.34 6.36 -3.06
N ILE A 189 2.19 7.63 -3.46
CA ILE A 189 1.06 8.49 -3.10
C ILE A 189 0.14 8.55 -4.33
N GLY A 190 -1.15 8.34 -4.13
CA GLY A 190 -2.17 8.49 -5.15
C GLY A 190 -3.06 9.66 -4.85
N ILE A 191 -3.48 10.36 -5.91
CA ILE A 191 -4.40 11.48 -5.79
C ILE A 191 -5.60 11.19 -6.68
N ALA A 192 -6.78 11.14 -6.05
CA ALA A 192 -8.05 10.91 -6.71
C ALA A 192 -8.84 12.22 -6.88
N CYS A 193 -9.67 12.28 -7.91
CA CYS A 193 -10.65 13.34 -8.15
C CYS A 193 -11.96 12.74 -8.69
N ARG A 194 -12.99 13.57 -8.89
CA ARG A 194 -14.25 13.13 -9.49
C ARG A 194 -14.08 12.88 -10.99
N GLU A 195 -14.79 11.87 -11.51
CA GLU A 195 -14.97 11.68 -12.96
C GLU A 195 -15.66 12.93 -13.53
N GLY A 196 -15.08 13.54 -14.57
CA GLY A 196 -15.60 14.78 -15.19
C GLY A 196 -15.22 16.09 -14.49
N ASP A 197 -14.38 16.06 -13.45
CA ASP A 197 -13.76 17.28 -12.90
C ASP A 197 -12.47 17.62 -13.68
N ASP A 198 -12.64 18.21 -14.86
CA ASP A 198 -11.55 18.50 -15.79
C ASP A 198 -10.50 19.43 -15.17
N LYS A 199 -10.93 20.38 -14.33
CA LYS A 199 -10.03 21.31 -13.63
C LYS A 199 -9.09 20.54 -12.70
N SER A 200 -9.62 19.65 -11.88
CA SER A 200 -8.80 18.82 -11.00
C SER A 200 -7.91 17.87 -11.79
N ALA A 201 -8.44 17.24 -12.85
CA ALA A 201 -7.66 16.34 -13.70
C ALA A 201 -6.46 17.03 -14.35
N GLU A 202 -6.62 18.26 -14.84
CA GLU A 202 -5.54 19.05 -15.44
C GLU A 202 -4.42 19.37 -14.44
N LEU A 203 -4.78 19.82 -13.23
CA LEU A 203 -3.80 20.06 -12.17
C LEU A 203 -3.04 18.79 -11.78
N LEU A 204 -3.75 17.66 -11.70
CA LEU A 204 -3.18 16.37 -11.33
C LEU A 204 -2.29 15.77 -12.42
N ALA A 205 -2.55 16.05 -13.69
CA ALA A 205 -1.71 15.61 -14.81
C ALA A 205 -0.28 16.16 -14.69
N ALA A 206 -0.10 17.40 -14.22
CA ALA A 206 1.21 18.01 -14.01
C ALA A 206 2.00 17.39 -12.85
N LEU A 207 1.33 16.69 -11.93
CA LEU A 207 1.96 16.04 -10.77
C LEU A 207 2.23 14.55 -11.01
N ASN A 208 1.60 13.94 -12.02
CA ASN A 208 1.67 12.52 -12.25
C ASN A 208 3.09 12.09 -12.69
N HIS A 209 3.57 11.02 -12.07
CA HIS A 209 4.83 10.37 -12.42
C HIS A 209 4.53 9.02 -13.08
N GLU A 210 4.74 8.96 -14.39
CA GLU A 210 4.29 7.83 -15.21
C GLU A 210 4.97 6.51 -14.83
N ASP A 211 6.26 6.54 -14.51
CA ASP A 211 7.00 5.39 -13.97
C ASP A 211 6.36 4.81 -12.70
N THR A 212 5.86 5.67 -11.80
CA THR A 212 5.12 5.19 -10.63
C THR A 212 3.77 4.62 -11.04
N ARG A 213 3.03 5.34 -11.88
CA ARG A 213 1.66 5.00 -12.26
C ARG A 213 1.59 3.64 -12.96
N VAL A 214 2.45 3.40 -13.94
CA VAL A 214 2.52 2.12 -14.69
C VAL A 214 2.89 0.96 -13.77
N ALA A 215 3.87 1.14 -12.89
CA ALA A 215 4.23 0.12 -11.90
C ALA A 215 3.05 -0.20 -10.95
N VAL A 216 2.39 0.84 -10.43
CA VAL A 216 1.24 0.70 -9.54
C VAL A 216 0.05 0.03 -10.24
N LEU A 217 -0.18 0.28 -11.54
CA LEU A 217 -1.20 -0.41 -12.33
C LEU A 217 -0.96 -1.92 -12.36
N CYS A 218 0.25 -2.37 -12.70
CA CYS A 218 0.61 -3.79 -12.71
C CYS A 218 0.37 -4.44 -11.33
N GLU A 219 0.88 -3.83 -10.26
CA GLU A 219 0.75 -4.37 -8.91
C GLU A 219 -0.70 -4.43 -8.44
N ARG A 220 -1.51 -3.41 -8.76
CA ARG A 220 -2.94 -3.38 -8.40
C ARG A 220 -3.75 -4.42 -9.16
N GLU A 221 -3.42 -4.66 -10.43
CA GLU A 221 -4.05 -5.70 -11.24
C GLU A 221 -3.72 -7.09 -10.75
N PHE A 222 -2.48 -7.33 -10.31
CA PHE A 222 -2.10 -8.54 -9.60
C PHE A 222 -2.93 -8.74 -8.32
N LEU A 223 -3.04 -7.71 -7.48
CA LEU A 223 -3.84 -7.77 -6.25
C LEU A 223 -5.32 -8.03 -6.55
N ARG A 224 -5.87 -7.38 -7.59
CA ARG A 224 -7.26 -7.52 -8.02
C ARG A 224 -7.54 -8.93 -8.54
N ALA A 225 -6.64 -9.49 -9.34
CA ALA A 225 -6.76 -10.86 -9.85
C ALA A 225 -6.76 -11.91 -8.71
N LEU A 226 -6.22 -11.57 -7.54
CA LEU A 226 -6.19 -12.41 -6.34
C LEU A 226 -7.28 -12.08 -5.32
N ASP A 227 -8.22 -11.19 -5.65
CA ASP A 227 -9.26 -10.71 -4.73
C ASP A 227 -8.68 -10.13 -3.42
N GLY A 228 -7.46 -9.60 -3.52
CA GLY A 228 -6.64 -9.19 -2.38
C GLY A 228 -6.97 -7.81 -1.83
N SER A 229 -6.42 -7.54 -0.64
CA SER A 229 -6.51 -6.23 0.04
C SER A 229 -5.35 -6.01 1.00
N CYS A 230 -5.36 -4.90 1.75
CA CYS A 230 -4.41 -4.68 2.86
C CYS A 230 -4.53 -5.74 3.99
N ARG A 231 -5.58 -6.56 3.96
CA ARG A 231 -5.89 -7.65 4.90
C ARG A 231 -5.55 -9.02 4.34
N THR A 232 -4.72 -9.10 3.30
CA THR A 232 -4.30 -10.39 2.73
C THR A 232 -2.78 -10.51 2.75
N PRO A 233 -2.22 -11.72 2.94
CA PRO A 233 -0.79 -12.01 2.89
C PRO A 233 -0.21 -11.96 1.46
N ILE A 234 -0.42 -10.84 0.76
CA ILE A 234 -0.03 -10.61 -0.63
C ILE A 234 1.00 -9.49 -0.70
N ALA A 235 2.07 -9.72 -1.46
CA ALA A 235 3.12 -8.78 -1.79
C ALA A 235 3.27 -8.64 -3.30
N GLY A 236 3.68 -7.48 -3.77
CA GLY A 236 3.85 -7.22 -5.19
C GLY A 236 4.69 -5.97 -5.43
N TYR A 237 5.67 -6.09 -6.33
CA TYR A 237 6.56 -5.00 -6.68
C TYR A 237 6.82 -4.99 -8.19
N ALA A 238 6.42 -3.91 -8.84
CA ALA A 238 6.75 -3.61 -10.22
C ALA A 238 7.74 -2.44 -10.29
N ARG A 239 8.68 -2.51 -11.23
CA ARG A 239 9.66 -1.46 -11.48
C ARG A 239 10.04 -1.43 -12.95
N ARG A 240 10.43 -0.25 -13.43
CA ARG A 240 10.98 -0.07 -14.77
C ARG A 240 12.46 -0.47 -14.78
N GLU A 241 12.85 -1.31 -15.74
CA GLU A 241 14.25 -1.65 -16.05
C GLU A 241 14.47 -1.36 -17.55
N GLY A 242 15.00 -0.18 -17.87
CA GLY A 242 15.13 0.28 -19.26
C GLY A 242 13.76 0.48 -19.92
N ASP A 243 13.49 -0.28 -20.97
CA ASP A 243 12.22 -0.24 -21.72
C ASP A 243 11.24 -1.35 -21.29
N GLU A 244 11.59 -2.11 -20.26
CA GLU A 244 10.74 -3.16 -19.69
C GLU A 244 10.17 -2.77 -18.33
N LEU A 245 8.99 -3.32 -18.01
CA LEU A 245 8.48 -3.42 -16.65
C LEU A 245 8.81 -4.82 -16.12
N VAL A 246 9.40 -4.90 -14.93
CA VAL A 246 9.67 -6.15 -14.22
C VAL A 246 8.76 -6.22 -13.01
N PHE A 247 8.12 -7.37 -12.79
CA PHE A 247 7.19 -7.61 -11.69
C PHE A 247 7.59 -8.84 -10.88
N ASP A 248 7.57 -8.70 -9.56
CA ASP A 248 7.73 -9.76 -8.57
C ASP A 248 6.47 -9.81 -7.68
N GLY A 249 5.81 -10.96 -7.63
CA GLY A 249 4.58 -11.19 -6.86
C GLY A 249 4.71 -12.38 -5.91
N LEU A 250 4.11 -12.26 -4.73
CA LEU A 250 4.10 -13.30 -3.71
C LEU A 250 2.76 -13.36 -2.99
N VAL A 251 2.28 -14.59 -2.76
CA VAL A 251 1.15 -14.89 -1.87
C VAL A 251 1.58 -15.98 -0.90
N ALA A 252 1.36 -15.78 0.40
CA ALA A 252 1.60 -16.79 1.42
C ALA A 252 0.31 -17.14 2.14
N ASP A 253 0.23 -18.30 2.80
CA ASP A 253 -0.83 -18.50 3.80
C ASP A 253 -0.52 -17.66 5.07
N PRO A 254 -1.52 -17.37 5.92
CA PRO A 254 -1.32 -16.54 7.13
C PRO A 254 -0.28 -17.07 8.13
N GLU A 255 0.00 -18.38 8.11
CA GLU A 255 1.04 -19.01 8.93
C GLU A 255 2.40 -19.08 8.24
N GLY A 256 2.51 -18.63 6.99
CA GLY A 256 3.76 -18.58 6.23
C GLY A 256 4.34 -19.95 5.88
N LYS A 257 3.55 -21.03 5.97
CA LYS A 257 4.01 -22.41 5.71
C LYS A 257 4.19 -22.69 4.22
N THR A 258 3.35 -22.07 3.41
CA THR A 258 3.29 -22.17 1.95
C THR A 258 3.38 -20.77 1.39
N THR A 259 4.32 -20.58 0.47
CA THR A 259 4.52 -19.33 -0.25
C THR A 259 4.56 -19.62 -1.74
N LEU A 260 3.71 -18.94 -2.50
CA LEU A 260 3.63 -19.01 -3.95
C LEU A 260 4.21 -17.72 -4.54
N ARG A 261 5.01 -17.86 -5.59
CA ARG A 261 5.64 -16.74 -6.30
C ARG A 261 5.27 -16.75 -7.78
N SER A 262 5.16 -15.55 -8.34
CA SER A 262 5.05 -15.34 -9.77
C SER A 262 5.84 -14.09 -10.15
N GLU A 263 6.59 -14.20 -11.23
CA GLU A 263 7.48 -13.14 -11.73
C GLU A 263 7.22 -12.97 -13.22
N GLY A 264 7.51 -11.79 -13.75
CA GLY A 264 7.40 -11.59 -15.18
C GLY A 264 7.91 -10.24 -15.66
N ARG A 265 7.94 -10.10 -16.99
CA ARG A 265 8.40 -8.90 -17.69
C ARG A 265 7.51 -8.60 -18.88
N CYS A 266 7.34 -7.32 -19.18
CA CYS A 266 6.64 -6.85 -20.38
C CYS A 266 7.24 -5.52 -20.85
N ALA A 267 6.79 -5.00 -21.99
CA ALA A 267 7.16 -3.64 -22.39
C ALA A 267 6.62 -2.62 -21.37
N PHE A 268 7.35 -1.52 -21.18
CA PHE A 268 6.97 -0.47 -20.24
C PHE A 268 5.87 0.42 -20.83
N ASN A 269 4.61 -0.05 -20.76
CA ASN A 269 3.42 0.74 -21.08
C ASN A 269 2.22 0.28 -20.21
N PRO A 270 1.16 1.12 -20.08
CA PRO A 270 0.02 0.81 -19.22
C PRO A 270 -0.73 -0.48 -19.57
N GLU A 271 -0.94 -0.76 -20.86
CA GLU A 271 -1.73 -1.91 -21.32
C GLU A 271 -1.04 -3.24 -20.97
N ASP A 272 0.26 -3.33 -21.29
CA ASP A 272 1.07 -4.51 -20.98
C ASP A 272 1.28 -4.68 -19.47
N ALA A 273 1.43 -3.59 -18.72
CA ALA A 273 1.53 -3.62 -17.27
C ALA A 273 0.27 -4.24 -16.62
N VAL A 274 -0.92 -3.83 -17.09
CA VAL A 274 -2.21 -4.40 -16.64
C VAL A 274 -2.30 -5.88 -16.98
N ALA A 275 -1.94 -6.25 -18.22
CA ALA A 275 -1.96 -7.64 -18.66
C ALA A 275 -0.99 -8.53 -17.85
N LEU A 276 0.22 -8.04 -17.58
CA LEU A 276 1.22 -8.74 -16.77
C LEU A 276 0.73 -8.97 -15.34
N GLY A 277 0.21 -7.92 -14.68
CA GLY A 277 -0.32 -8.03 -13.32
C GLY A 277 -1.42 -9.08 -13.22
N ARG A 278 -2.39 -9.04 -14.14
CA ARG A 278 -3.48 -10.03 -14.20
C ARG A 278 -2.94 -11.45 -14.39
N LYS A 279 -2.08 -11.64 -15.39
CA LYS A 279 -1.47 -12.95 -15.70
C LYS A 279 -0.76 -13.52 -14.47
N CYS A 280 0.06 -12.73 -13.78
CA CYS A 280 0.77 -13.21 -12.60
C CYS A 280 -0.17 -13.59 -11.44
N GLY A 281 -1.32 -12.92 -11.30
CA GLY A 281 -2.34 -13.30 -10.33
C GLY A 281 -3.02 -14.63 -10.70
N GLU A 282 -3.33 -14.82 -11.99
CA GLU A 282 -3.87 -16.07 -12.52
C GLU A 282 -2.87 -17.23 -12.41
N ASP A 283 -1.58 -16.98 -12.65
CA ASP A 283 -0.49 -17.95 -12.47
C ASP A 283 -0.40 -18.45 -11.03
N ILE A 284 -0.58 -17.56 -10.04
CA ILE A 284 -0.65 -17.94 -8.62
C ILE A 284 -1.89 -18.82 -8.38
N LYS A 285 -3.07 -18.42 -8.88
CA LYS A 285 -4.31 -19.20 -8.72
C LYS A 285 -4.18 -20.61 -9.32
N ALA A 286 -3.51 -20.75 -10.46
CA ALA A 286 -3.29 -22.04 -11.11
C ALA A 286 -2.30 -22.94 -10.37
N LYS A 287 -1.30 -22.36 -9.68
CA LYS A 287 -0.30 -23.09 -8.88
C LYS A 287 -0.79 -23.42 -7.46
N ALA A 288 -1.83 -22.74 -7.00
CA ALA A 288 -2.30 -22.87 -5.63
C ALA A 288 -2.89 -24.27 -5.38
N PRO A 289 -2.49 -24.96 -4.29
CA PRO A 289 -3.14 -26.21 -3.92
C PRO A 289 -4.61 -25.98 -3.56
N GLU A 290 -5.41 -27.05 -3.62
CA GLU A 290 -6.81 -27.02 -3.19
C GLU A 290 -6.92 -26.50 -1.76
N GLY A 291 -7.87 -25.59 -1.51
CA GLY A 291 -8.09 -24.96 -0.21
C GLY A 291 -7.06 -23.89 0.18
N PHE A 292 -6.06 -23.59 -0.66
CA PHE A 292 -5.03 -22.59 -0.34
C PHE A 292 -5.62 -21.22 -0.02
N PHE A 293 -6.74 -20.85 -0.64
CA PHE A 293 -7.37 -19.55 -0.49
C PHE A 293 -8.52 -19.51 0.52
N ASP A 294 -8.74 -20.57 1.32
CA ASP A 294 -9.87 -20.64 2.26
C ASP A 294 -9.83 -19.57 3.37
N TRP A 295 -8.69 -18.90 3.55
CA TRP A 295 -8.53 -17.72 4.42
C TRP A 295 -9.02 -16.41 3.79
N LEU A 296 -9.34 -16.39 2.50
CA LEU A 296 -10.04 -15.25 1.87
C LEU A 296 -11.51 -15.30 2.29
N GLU A 297 -11.94 -14.34 3.10
CA GLU A 297 -13.38 -14.17 3.33
C GLU A 297 -14.10 -13.86 2.01
N PRO A 298 -15.26 -14.47 1.74
CA PRO A 298 -16.03 -14.18 0.54
C PRO A 298 -16.43 -12.70 0.48
N VAL A 299 -16.24 -12.08 -0.68
CA VAL A 299 -16.62 -10.68 -0.92
C VAL A 299 -18.16 -10.59 -0.93
N THR A 300 -18.75 -10.02 0.11
CA THR A 300 -20.22 -9.84 0.23
C THR A 300 -20.76 -8.58 -0.46
N GLU A 301 -19.93 -7.82 -1.20
CA GLU A 301 -20.37 -6.63 -1.92
C GLU A 301 -20.20 -6.82 -3.44
N ALA A 302 -21.27 -6.56 -4.17
CA ALA A 302 -21.33 -6.75 -5.61
C ALA A 302 -20.23 -5.95 -6.33
N PRO A 303 -19.52 -6.54 -7.30
CA PRO A 303 -18.58 -5.79 -8.13
C PRO A 303 -19.35 -4.71 -8.89
N VAL A 304 -19.03 -3.45 -8.63
CA VAL A 304 -19.46 -2.34 -9.48
C VAL A 304 -18.52 -2.33 -10.69
N SER A 305 -19.14 -2.37 -11.88
CA SER A 305 -18.54 -2.47 -13.22
C SER A 305 -17.10 -1.93 -13.34
N PRO A 306 -16.17 -2.69 -13.97
CA PRO A 306 -14.87 -2.17 -14.34
C PRO A 306 -15.04 -1.14 -15.47
N LYS A 307 -15.13 0.14 -15.15
CA LYS A 307 -14.74 1.17 -16.11
C LYS A 307 -13.22 1.24 -16.10
N ALA A 308 -12.63 1.00 -17.27
CA ALA A 308 -11.20 0.94 -17.48
C ALA A 308 -10.52 2.20 -16.96
N VAL A 309 -9.40 2.01 -16.26
CA VAL A 309 -8.39 3.04 -16.06
C VAL A 309 -7.71 3.26 -17.41
N ALA A 310 -8.36 3.99 -18.30
CA ALA A 310 -7.85 4.41 -19.59
C ALA A 310 -8.47 5.77 -19.94
N ASN A 311 -7.81 6.81 -19.45
CA ASN A 311 -7.48 8.07 -20.13
C ASN A 311 -6.57 8.88 -19.21
#